data_AF-A0A1Y1KYK1-F1
#
_entry.id   AF-A0A1Y1KYK1-F1
#
_cell.length_a   1.000
_cell.length_b   1.000
_cell.length_c   1.000
_cell.angle_alpha   90.00
_cell.angle_beta   90.00
_cell.angle_gamma   90.00
#
_symmetry.space_group_name_H-M   'P 1'
#
loop_
_entity.id
_entity.type
_entity.pdbx_description
1 polymer ?
#
loop_
_entity_poly.entity_id
_entity_poly.type
_entity_poly.pdbx_seq_one_letter_code
_entity_poly.pdbx_strand_id
1 'polypeptide(L)'
;MATTQKCVHQGCGKIYTDAMEKCEYHPGPPIFHEGQKGWKCCKPRVLTFDEFMSIPPCTTGTHSTTDMPPPVEEKPKEDDASLAKKIDALTTCTLPRLP
;
A
#
# COMPACT_ATOMS: atom_id res chain seq x y z
N MET A 1 -19.16 26.77 -17.82
CA MET A 1 -19.25 26.12 -16.50
C MET A 1 -17.88 25.53 -16.22
N ALA A 2 -17.15 26.03 -15.22
CA ALA A 2 -15.87 25.42 -14.84
C ALA A 2 -16.19 24.08 -14.15
N THR A 3 -15.81 22.97 -14.77
CA THR A 3 -15.97 21.64 -14.19
C THR A 3 -14.91 21.46 -13.12
N THR A 4 -15.28 21.68 -11.87
CA THR A 4 -14.46 21.34 -10.70
C THR A 4 -14.43 19.82 -10.56
N GLN A 5 -13.23 19.24 -10.54
CA GLN A 5 -13.05 17.81 -10.42
C GLN A 5 -12.27 17.46 -9.15
N LYS A 6 -12.55 16.30 -8.55
CA LYS A 6 -11.81 15.84 -7.35
C LYS A 6 -10.62 14.98 -7.74
N CYS A 7 -9.45 15.26 -7.17
CA CYS A 7 -8.27 14.42 -7.38
C CYS A 7 -8.46 13.06 -6.67
N VAL A 8 -8.22 11.97 -7.42
CA VAL A 8 -8.33 10.60 -6.89
C VAL A 8 -7.01 10.05 -6.34
N HIS A 9 -5.96 10.87 -6.31
CA HIS A 9 -4.65 10.44 -5.83
C HIS A 9 -4.62 10.38 -4.28
N GLN A 10 -3.97 9.34 -3.76
CA GLN A 10 -3.83 9.13 -2.32
C GLN A 10 -2.98 10.22 -1.67
N GLY A 11 -3.54 10.91 -0.67
CA GLY A 11 -2.92 12.05 -0.01
C GLY A 11 -3.17 13.41 -0.67
N CYS A 12 -3.81 13.46 -1.85
CA CYS A 12 -4.21 14.72 -2.47
C CYS A 12 -5.64 15.13 -2.07
N GLY A 13 -6.67 14.43 -2.57
CA GLY A 13 -8.09 14.70 -2.26
C GLY A 13 -8.60 16.12 -2.59
N LYS A 14 -7.79 16.97 -3.23
CA LYS A 14 -8.14 18.36 -3.55
C LYS A 14 -9.13 18.42 -4.70
N ILE A 15 -10.06 19.38 -4.63
CA ILE A 15 -10.92 19.76 -5.74
C ILE A 15 -10.16 20.78 -6.57
N TYR A 16 -9.95 20.47 -7.83
CA TYR A 16 -9.19 21.30 -8.76
C TYR A 16 -10.06 21.68 -9.95
N THR A 17 -9.81 22.85 -10.51
CA THR A 17 -10.40 23.28 -11.79
C THR A 17 -9.44 23.09 -12.94
N ASP A 18 -8.14 23.06 -12.66
CA ASP A 18 -7.10 22.98 -13.67
C ASP A 18 -6.19 21.76 -13.42
N ALA A 19 -6.08 20.89 -14.42
CA ALA A 19 -5.35 19.62 -14.30
C ALA A 19 -3.83 19.80 -14.23
N MET A 20 -3.30 20.97 -14.63
CA MET A 20 -1.88 21.31 -14.52
C MET A 20 -1.49 21.83 -13.14
N GLU A 21 -2.44 21.99 -12.20
CA GLU A 21 -2.09 22.36 -10.84
C GLU A 21 -1.20 21.31 -10.17
N LYS A 22 -0.40 21.78 -9.20
CA LYS A 22 0.54 20.96 -8.46
C LYS A 22 -0.21 19.97 -7.56
N CYS A 23 -0.27 18.71 -7.98
CA CYS A 23 -0.82 17.61 -7.20
C CYS A 23 0.30 16.92 -6.41
N GLU A 24 0.19 16.90 -5.09
CA GLU A 24 1.10 16.17 -4.21
C GLU A 24 0.40 14.91 -3.69
N TYR A 25 1.02 13.75 -3.88
CA TYR A 25 0.40 12.46 -3.58
C TYR A 25 1.40 11.32 -3.35
N HIS A 26 0.88 10.17 -2.93
CA HIS A 26 1.59 8.90 -2.85
C HIS A 26 1.23 8.00 -4.05
N PRO A 27 2.16 7.69 -4.97
CA PRO A 27 1.90 6.83 -6.13
C PRO A 27 1.85 5.33 -5.79
N GLY A 28 2.32 4.94 -4.60
CA GLY A 28 2.37 3.55 -4.16
C GLY A 28 1.21 3.18 -3.25
N PRO A 29 0.82 1.89 -3.18
CA PRO A 29 -0.19 1.44 -2.23
C PRO A 29 0.30 1.56 -0.77
N PRO A 30 -0.63 1.65 0.20
CA PRO A 30 -0.28 1.55 1.61
C PRO A 30 0.23 0.14 1.93
N ILE A 31 1.24 0.05 2.79
CA ILE A 31 1.83 -1.20 3.28
C ILE A 31 1.62 -1.28 4.78
N PHE A 32 1.13 -2.44 5.22
CA PHE A 32 0.93 -2.77 6.63
C PHE A 32 1.70 -4.07 6.90
N HIS A 33 2.84 -3.98 7.59
CA HIS A 33 3.66 -5.14 7.95
C HIS A 33 4.19 -4.99 9.37
N GLU A 34 4.09 -6.04 10.20
CA GLU A 34 4.62 -6.07 11.58
C GLU A 34 4.15 -4.89 12.45
N GLY A 35 2.89 -4.44 12.29
CA GLY A 35 2.34 -3.30 13.03
C GLY A 35 2.82 -1.93 12.54
N GLN A 36 3.72 -1.88 11.56
CA GLN A 36 4.11 -0.64 10.88
C GLN A 36 3.21 -0.38 9.68
N LYS A 37 2.66 0.83 9.65
CA LYS A 37 1.84 1.40 8.59
C LYS A 37 2.70 2.37 7.79
N GLY A 38 2.59 2.37 6.47
CA GLY A 38 3.35 3.30 5.63
C GLY A 38 2.92 3.21 4.18
N TRP A 39 3.67 3.87 3.29
CA TRP A 39 3.41 3.82 1.85
C TRP A 39 4.56 3.12 1.13
N LYS A 40 4.27 2.30 0.12
CA LYS A 40 5.33 1.65 -0.67
C LYS A 40 6.25 2.66 -1.39
N CYS A 41 5.72 3.83 -1.73
CA CYS A 41 6.43 4.87 -2.47
C CYS A 41 7.45 5.65 -1.64
N CYS A 42 7.39 5.61 -0.31
CA CYS A 42 8.31 6.34 0.55
C CYS A 42 8.79 5.51 1.74
N LYS A 43 9.93 5.89 2.31
CA LYS A 43 10.56 5.18 3.44
C LYS A 43 9.85 5.34 4.80
N PRO A 44 9.19 6.45 5.17
CA PRO A 44 8.65 6.62 6.51
C PRO A 44 7.57 5.57 6.78
N ARG A 45 7.78 4.84 7.86
CA ARG A 45 6.90 3.82 8.40
C ARG A 45 6.63 4.19 9.84
N VAL A 46 5.37 4.12 10.22
CA VAL A 46 4.88 4.60 11.50
C VAL A 46 4.11 3.48 12.18
N LEU A 47 4.14 3.44 13.50
CA LEU A 47 3.46 2.40 14.26
C LEU A 47 2.02 2.78 14.58
N THR A 48 1.74 4.08 14.68
CA THR A 48 0.43 4.63 15.04
C THR A 48 -0.36 5.05 13.80
N PHE A 49 -1.69 5.07 13.91
CA PHE A 49 -2.55 5.48 12.80
C PHE A 49 -2.52 7.00 12.56
N ASP A 50 -2.43 7.78 13.64
CA ASP A 50 -2.41 9.24 13.58
C ASP A 50 -1.19 9.78 12.80
N GLU A 51 -0.04 9.18 13.07
CA GLU A 51 1.21 9.50 12.39
C GLU A 51 1.15 9.07 10.91
N PHE A 52 0.36 8.04 10.57
CA PHE A 52 0.16 7.60 9.18
C PHE A 52 -0.66 8.61 8.38
N MET A 53 -1.68 9.21 9.00
CA MET A 53 -2.47 10.28 8.38
C MET A 53 -1.66 11.56 8.20
N SER A 54 -0.64 11.77 9.05
CA SER A 54 0.25 12.93 9.00
C SER A 54 1.45 12.76 8.05
N ILE A 55 1.63 11.59 7.43
CA ILE A 55 2.75 11.36 6.49
C ILE A 55 2.59 12.31 5.29
N PRO A 56 3.58 13.15 4.99
CA PRO A 56 3.49 14.06 3.85
C PRO A 56 3.60 13.30 2.53
N PRO A 57 2.88 13.75 1.48
CA PRO A 57 2.99 13.19 0.15
C PRO A 57 4.44 13.25 -0.36
N CYS A 58 4.89 12.17 -0.98
CA CYS A 58 6.30 12.03 -1.41
C CYS A 58 6.52 12.33 -2.89
N THR A 59 5.47 12.61 -3.66
CA THR A 59 5.55 12.78 -5.11
C THR A 59 4.67 13.94 -5.55
N THR A 60 5.15 14.67 -6.55
CA THR A 60 4.44 15.79 -7.16
C THR A 60 4.16 15.48 -8.63
N GLY A 61 2.97 15.81 -9.12
CA GLY A 61 2.57 15.63 -10.51
C GLY A 61 1.32 16.45 -10.85
N THR A 62 0.61 16.05 -11.89
CA THR A 62 -0.66 16.65 -12.31
C THR A 62 -1.84 15.94 -11.65
N HIS A 63 -2.94 16.65 -11.44
CA HIS A 63 -4.13 16.05 -10.88
C HIS A 63 -4.80 15.09 -11.87
N SER A 64 -5.30 13.96 -11.38
CA SER A 64 -6.02 12.99 -12.18
C SER A 64 -7.43 12.74 -11.64
N THR A 65 -8.36 12.57 -12.58
CA THR A 65 -9.81 12.41 -12.36
C THR A 65 -10.38 11.21 -13.09
N THR A 66 -9.53 10.21 -13.35
CA THR A 66 -9.99 8.94 -13.91
C THR A 66 -10.95 8.26 -12.94
N ASP A 67 -12.21 8.69 -13.01
CA ASP A 67 -13.42 7.95 -12.68
C ASP A 67 -13.61 6.89 -13.76
N MET A 68 -12.65 5.98 -13.84
CA MET A 68 -12.83 4.67 -14.44
C MET A 68 -12.19 3.73 -13.45
N PRO A 69 -12.97 3.06 -12.59
CA PRO A 69 -12.41 1.98 -11.82
C PRO A 69 -11.85 0.97 -12.83
N PRO A 70 -10.53 0.68 -12.86
CA PRO A 70 -10.14 -0.61 -13.37
C PRO A 70 -10.86 -1.62 -12.46
N PRO A 71 -11.50 -2.67 -13.01
CA PRO A 71 -12.03 -3.73 -12.20
C PRO A 71 -10.89 -4.16 -11.28
N VAL A 72 -11.15 -4.11 -9.98
CA VAL A 72 -10.33 -4.77 -8.99
C VAL A 72 -10.31 -6.24 -9.37
N GLU A 73 -9.33 -6.62 -10.20
CA GLU A 73 -8.86 -7.99 -10.29
C GLU A 73 -8.24 -8.27 -8.92
N GLU A 74 -9.11 -8.82 -8.09
CA GLU A 74 -8.83 -9.54 -6.87
C GLU A 74 -7.65 -10.47 -7.15
N LYS A 75 -6.43 -10.04 -6.78
CA LYS A 75 -5.29 -10.94 -6.80
C LYS A 75 -5.62 -12.06 -5.80
N PRO A 76 -5.70 -13.32 -6.25
CA PRO A 76 -6.04 -14.43 -5.38
C PRO A 76 -5.13 -14.43 -4.16
N LYS A 77 -5.74 -14.55 -2.98
CA LYS A 77 -5.08 -15.06 -1.78
C LYS A 77 -4.38 -16.36 -2.17
N GLU A 78 -3.07 -16.31 -2.38
CA GLU A 78 -2.27 -17.54 -2.42
C GLU A 78 -2.17 -18.08 -1.00
N ASP A 79 -2.47 -19.37 -0.92
CA ASP A 79 -2.98 -20.09 0.23
C ASP A 79 -1.88 -20.42 1.26
N ASP A 80 -2.16 -20.11 2.52
CA ASP A 80 -1.36 -20.39 3.73
C ASP A 80 -1.02 -21.89 3.90
N ALA A 81 -1.69 -22.79 3.17
CA ALA A 81 -1.45 -24.24 3.23
C ALA A 81 -0.14 -24.73 2.56
N SER A 82 0.57 -23.90 1.79
CA SER A 82 1.83 -24.32 1.17
C SER A 82 3.05 -24.21 2.10
N LEU A 83 2.98 -23.32 3.11
CA LEU A 83 4.09 -23.12 4.05
C LEU A 83 4.19 -24.25 5.09
N ALA A 84 3.07 -24.84 5.49
CA ALA A 84 3.03 -25.96 6.43
C ALA A 84 3.73 -27.24 5.91
N LYS A 85 3.75 -27.44 4.59
CA LYS A 85 4.32 -28.66 3.98
C LYS A 85 5.86 -28.68 3.92
N LYS A 86 6.51 -27.52 4.08
CA LYS A 86 7.98 -27.43 4.07
C LYS A 86 8.61 -27.57 5.46
N ILE A 87 7.83 -27.37 6.52
CA ILE A 87 8.34 -27.40 7.91
C ILE A 87 8.44 -28.84 8.43
N ASP A 88 7.57 -29.74 7.96
CA ASP A 88 7.56 -31.15 8.36
C ASP A 88 8.74 -31.97 7.80
N ALA A 89 9.28 -31.55 6.65
CA ALA A 89 10.44 -32.21 6.03
C ALA A 89 11.78 -31.88 6.70
N LEU A 90 11.86 -30.80 7.51
CA LEU A 90 13.11 -30.40 8.16
C LEU A 90 13.21 -30.88 9.62
N THR A 91 12.09 -31.22 10.26
CA THR A 91 12.04 -31.63 11.68
C THR A 91 12.42 -33.10 11.92
N THR A 92 12.37 -33.97 10.91
CA THR A 92 12.63 -35.42 11.08
C THR A 92 14.09 -35.86 10.99
N CYS A 93 15.05 -34.92 10.92
CA CYS A 93 16.49 -35.22 11.10
C CYS A 93 17.06 -34.79 12.46
N THR A 94 16.22 -34.67 13.51
CA THR A 94 16.72 -34.76 14.89
C THR A 94 16.84 -36.25 15.24
N LEU A 95 18.00 -36.82 14.95
CA LEU A 95 18.43 -38.06 15.59
C LEU A 95 18.42 -37.85 17.12
N PRO A 96 17.89 -38.81 17.88
CA PRO A 96 17.77 -38.71 19.32
C PRO A 96 19.15 -38.65 19.97
N ARG A 97 19.28 -37.69 20.88
CA ARG A 97 20.20 -37.64 22.01
C ARG A 97 20.53 -39.07 22.51
N LEU A 98 21.75 -39.55 22.29
CA LEU A 98 22.29 -40.80 22.87
C LEU A 98 22.58 -40.57 24.37
N PRO A 99 22.48 -41.61 25.23
CA PRO A 99 22.54 -41.46 26.69
C PRO A 99 23.94 -41.12 27.22
#